data_AF-A0A7L0DQQ8-F1
#
_entry.id   AF-A0A7L0DQQ8-F1
#
_cell.length_a   1.000
_cell.length_b   1.000
_cell.length_c   1.000
_cell.angle_alpha   90.00
_cell.angle_beta   90.00
_cell.angle_gamma   90.00
#
_symmetry.space_group_name_H-M   'P 1'
#
loop_
_entity.id
_entity.type
_entity.pdbx_description
1 polymer ?
#
loop_
_entity_poly.entity_id
_entity_poly.type
_entity_poly.pdbx_seq_one_letter_code
_entity_poly.pdbx_strand_id
1 'polypeptide(L)'
;MCGNFNSRPEDDYVMPNGQQAADSNELGESWRVPDDDSSCGIPVPSPPCSAEEEKLYQSDQFCGMLTARPGSFERCHGVIKTQDYFDTCLYDLCALNGGQEFLCAALEAYADACQAAGVTLPPWRNATFCPLPCDANSYYDPCMTGCPATCVDREAPQNCSRPCVEGCACTSGYLLSGDTCVPEAQCGCLFEGNYYNQGEYFVSENCTRRCRCEANGQMVCSELLCGEDEVCKIQDGQRNCYPASTDLCHIYGDPHYSTFDGKLHHFQGSCNYTVVTGCDNSSVGFTVTTRNEHRGSPRWTALNSVALSMEGLHIALRHNKAVYINGALASLPASPAPGVNVSLRGSYVWVSTKLGLQLQFNGDHELLVRVSEKHKGKLCGLCGTYTESQQDDFTRPDGVVVPDFNDFGASWQVPDDEW
;
A
#
# COMPACT_ATOMS: atom_id res chain seq x y z
N MET A 1 10.59 -14.77 -12.34
CA MET A 1 10.51 -16.16 -11.81
C MET A 1 9.50 -17.03 -12.56
N CYS A 2 8.28 -16.58 -12.88
CA CYS A 2 7.27 -17.40 -13.58
C CYS A 2 7.38 -17.40 -15.12
N GLY A 3 8.58 -17.24 -15.68
CA GLY A 3 8.78 -17.23 -17.13
C GLY A 3 8.36 -15.94 -17.84
N ASN A 4 8.24 -16.02 -19.17
CA ASN A 4 7.93 -14.88 -20.05
C ASN A 4 6.59 -15.03 -20.82
N PHE A 5 5.86 -16.12 -20.56
CA PHE A 5 4.53 -16.41 -21.09
C PHE A 5 4.44 -16.49 -22.64
N ASN A 6 5.51 -16.92 -23.31
CA ASN A 6 5.52 -17.10 -24.78
C ASN A 6 5.23 -18.55 -25.25
N SER A 7 4.89 -19.45 -24.32
CA SER A 7 4.69 -20.89 -24.54
C SER A 7 5.95 -21.68 -24.92
N ARG A 8 7.15 -21.19 -24.58
CA ARG A 8 8.45 -21.85 -24.78
C ARG A 8 9.16 -22.06 -23.44
N PRO A 9 8.99 -23.23 -22.80
CA PRO A 9 9.57 -23.47 -21.47
C PRO A 9 11.10 -23.36 -21.45
N GLU A 10 11.77 -23.56 -22.59
CA GLU A 10 13.22 -23.48 -22.71
C GLU A 10 13.82 -22.07 -22.53
N ASP A 11 13.02 -21.00 -22.60
CA ASP A 11 13.49 -19.62 -22.43
C ASP A 11 12.87 -18.87 -21.24
N ASP A 12 12.23 -19.62 -20.33
CA ASP A 12 11.58 -19.07 -19.14
C ASP A 12 12.58 -18.57 -18.09
N TYR A 13 13.86 -18.94 -18.19
CA TYR A 13 14.92 -18.46 -17.29
C TYR A 13 15.43 -17.09 -17.74
N VAL A 14 14.53 -16.18 -18.15
CA VAL A 14 14.88 -14.83 -18.58
C VAL A 14 15.03 -13.86 -17.42
N MET A 15 16.14 -13.13 -17.40
CA MET A 15 16.46 -12.08 -16.43
C MET A 15 15.93 -10.70 -16.88
N PRO A 16 15.88 -9.66 -16.02
CA PRO A 16 15.37 -8.33 -16.40
C PRO A 16 16.11 -7.66 -17.56
N ASN A 17 17.38 -8.04 -17.78
CA ASN A 17 18.19 -7.57 -18.89
C ASN A 17 17.93 -8.31 -20.22
N GLY A 18 17.00 -9.28 -20.24
CA GLY A 18 16.63 -10.09 -21.40
C GLY A 18 17.56 -11.28 -21.68
N GLN A 19 18.59 -11.52 -20.86
CA GLN A 19 19.48 -12.68 -21.00
C GLN A 19 18.91 -13.89 -20.26
N GLN A 20 19.38 -15.09 -20.65
CA GLN A 20 19.04 -16.33 -19.96
C GLN A 20 19.98 -16.55 -18.76
N ALA A 21 19.40 -16.89 -17.62
CA ALA A 21 20.12 -17.35 -16.45
C ALA A 21 20.66 -18.77 -16.67
N ALA A 22 21.80 -19.09 -16.07
CA ALA A 22 22.42 -20.40 -16.11
C ALA A 22 21.66 -21.43 -15.26
N ASP A 23 21.03 -20.98 -14.17
CA ASP A 23 20.25 -21.81 -13.26
C ASP A 23 19.15 -21.02 -12.54
N SER A 24 18.36 -21.72 -11.72
CA SER A 24 17.22 -21.16 -10.99
C SER A 24 17.64 -20.14 -9.92
N ASN A 25 18.86 -20.26 -9.38
CA ASN A 25 19.36 -19.35 -8.36
C ASN A 25 19.78 -18.02 -8.98
N GLU A 26 20.51 -18.05 -10.10
CA GLU A 26 20.83 -16.84 -10.86
C GLU A 26 19.55 -16.13 -11.33
N LEU A 27 18.54 -16.90 -11.79
CA LEU A 27 17.25 -16.33 -12.13
C LEU A 27 16.62 -15.60 -10.93
N GLY A 28 16.56 -16.25 -9.75
CA GLY A 28 16.02 -15.65 -8.53
C GLY A 28 16.70 -14.36 -8.12
N GLU A 29 18.04 -14.38 -8.05
CA GLU A 29 18.83 -13.22 -7.66
C GLU A 29 18.72 -12.07 -8.68
N SER A 30 18.57 -12.37 -9.97
CA SER A 30 18.43 -11.34 -11.02
C SER A 30 17.14 -10.51 -10.90
N TRP A 31 16.09 -11.06 -10.31
CA TRP A 31 14.78 -10.41 -10.11
C TRP A 31 14.62 -9.82 -8.70
N ARG A 32 15.70 -9.76 -7.92
CA ARG A 32 15.69 -9.23 -6.56
C ARG A 32 15.28 -7.76 -6.55
N VAL A 33 14.32 -7.42 -5.68
CA VAL A 33 13.95 -6.04 -5.37
C VAL A 33 14.85 -5.48 -4.28
N PRO A 34 15.15 -4.16 -4.28
CA PRO A 34 15.98 -3.55 -3.24
C PRO A 34 15.41 -3.79 -1.84
N ASP A 35 16.26 -4.26 -0.93
CA ASP A 35 15.93 -4.54 0.47
C ASP A 35 17.15 -4.21 1.33
N ASP A 36 16.91 -3.68 2.53
CA ASP A 36 17.94 -3.30 3.51
C ASP A 36 18.39 -4.51 4.35
N ASP A 37 17.78 -5.69 4.18
CA ASP A 37 18.17 -6.92 4.85
C ASP A 37 19.45 -7.52 4.25
N SER A 38 20.56 -7.34 4.97
CA SER A 38 21.86 -7.92 4.64
C SER A 38 21.90 -9.46 4.66
N SER A 39 20.89 -10.13 5.22
CA SER A 39 20.78 -11.60 5.24
C SER A 39 20.07 -12.18 4.01
N CYS A 40 19.49 -11.32 3.16
CA CYS A 40 18.82 -11.74 1.94
C CYS A 40 19.84 -12.19 0.86
N GLY A 41 19.72 -13.45 0.44
CA GLY A 41 20.52 -14.09 -0.61
C GLY A 41 20.30 -15.61 -0.62
N ILE A 42 21.01 -16.32 -1.51
CA ILE A 42 20.93 -17.79 -1.62
C ILE A 42 21.41 -18.43 -0.30
N PRO A 43 20.57 -19.22 0.39
CA PRO A 43 20.98 -19.90 1.61
C PRO A 43 22.01 -21.00 1.31
N VAL A 44 22.84 -21.31 2.30
CA VAL A 44 23.72 -22.48 2.20
C VAL A 44 22.84 -23.74 2.10
N PRO A 45 23.09 -24.65 1.14
CA PRO A 45 22.32 -25.88 1.02
C PRO A 45 22.28 -26.64 2.34
N SER A 46 21.09 -27.10 2.73
CA SER A 46 20.92 -27.97 3.90
C SER A 46 21.80 -29.21 3.75
N PRO A 47 22.42 -29.71 4.83
CA PRO A 47 23.11 -30.99 4.78
C PRO A 47 22.12 -32.09 4.38
N PRO A 48 22.56 -33.10 3.61
CA PRO A 48 21.69 -34.22 3.26
C PRO A 48 21.23 -34.93 4.53
N CYS A 49 20.00 -35.45 4.49
CA CYS A 49 19.44 -36.34 5.50
C CYS A 49 20.29 -37.63 5.62
N SER A 50 20.14 -38.35 6.73
CA SER A 50 20.82 -39.64 6.92
C SER A 50 20.35 -40.66 5.87
N ALA A 51 21.18 -41.68 5.62
CA ALA A 51 20.81 -42.75 4.67
C ALA A 51 19.54 -43.50 5.11
N GLU A 52 19.28 -43.59 6.42
CA GLU A 52 18.07 -44.14 7.00
C GLU A 52 16.83 -43.28 6.70
N GLU A 53 16.94 -41.96 6.85
CA GLU A 53 15.87 -41.01 6.54
C GLU A 53 15.61 -40.94 5.04
N GLU A 54 16.66 -40.88 4.22
CA GLU A 54 16.54 -40.89 2.77
C GLU A 54 15.77 -42.14 2.30
N LYS A 55 16.14 -43.32 2.79
CA LYS A 55 15.44 -44.57 2.49
C LYS A 55 13.99 -44.59 2.98
N LEU A 56 13.71 -43.96 4.12
CA LEU A 56 12.35 -43.81 4.63
C LEU A 56 11.51 -42.92 3.69
N TYR A 57 12.04 -41.78 3.28
CA TYR A 57 11.35 -40.82 2.41
C TYR A 57 11.18 -41.33 0.97
N GLN A 58 12.08 -42.21 0.51
CA GLN A 58 11.91 -42.93 -0.76
C GLN A 58 10.81 -44.01 -0.73
N SER A 59 10.30 -44.39 0.46
CA SER A 59 9.25 -45.41 0.56
C SER A 59 7.88 -44.91 0.10
N ASP A 60 6.98 -45.84 -0.22
CA ASP A 60 5.60 -45.53 -0.63
C ASP A 60 4.74 -44.84 0.45
N GLN A 61 5.24 -44.77 1.69
CA GLN A 61 4.60 -44.00 2.78
C GLN A 61 4.90 -42.50 2.69
N PHE A 62 5.89 -42.11 1.87
CA PHE A 62 6.35 -40.74 1.65
C PHE A 62 6.41 -40.46 0.14
N CYS A 63 7.55 -39.99 -0.39
CA CYS A 63 7.70 -39.58 -1.79
C CYS A 63 7.55 -40.75 -2.77
N GLY A 64 7.84 -41.98 -2.35
CA GLY A 64 7.67 -43.18 -3.17
C GLY A 64 6.26 -43.32 -3.75
N MET A 65 5.24 -42.80 -3.04
CA MET A 65 3.85 -42.77 -3.50
C MET A 65 3.69 -42.16 -4.90
N LEU A 66 4.50 -41.14 -5.24
CA LEU A 66 4.47 -40.51 -6.57
C LEU A 66 4.80 -41.50 -7.69
N THR A 67 5.70 -42.44 -7.44
CA THR A 67 6.24 -43.39 -8.43
C THR A 67 5.65 -44.80 -8.32
N ALA A 68 4.88 -45.09 -7.27
CA ALA A 68 4.36 -46.41 -6.95
C ALA A 68 3.52 -47.03 -8.09
N ARG A 69 3.69 -48.34 -8.30
CA ARG A 69 2.91 -49.16 -9.26
C ARG A 69 2.50 -50.49 -8.63
N PRO A 70 1.20 -50.79 -8.50
CA PRO A 70 0.06 -49.90 -8.77
C PRO A 70 -0.05 -48.78 -7.72
N GLY A 71 -0.60 -47.63 -8.10
CA GLY A 71 -0.74 -46.49 -7.18
C GLY A 71 -1.69 -45.40 -7.68
N SER A 72 -2.10 -44.47 -6.80
CA SER A 72 -3.06 -43.42 -7.16
C SER A 72 -2.55 -42.50 -8.27
N PHE A 73 -1.23 -42.34 -8.37
CA PHE A 73 -0.56 -41.48 -9.35
C PHE A 73 -0.14 -42.19 -10.64
N GLU A 74 -0.35 -43.50 -10.75
CA GLU A 74 0.15 -44.32 -11.88
C GLU A 74 -0.31 -43.79 -13.25
N ARG A 75 -1.55 -43.32 -13.33
CA ARG A 75 -2.12 -42.75 -14.58
C ARG A 75 -1.38 -41.51 -15.08
N CYS A 76 -0.69 -40.82 -14.17
CA CYS A 76 0.01 -39.59 -14.46
C CYS A 76 1.43 -39.78 -14.99
N HIS A 77 2.04 -40.95 -14.74
CA HIS A 77 3.46 -41.19 -15.02
C HIS A 77 3.85 -41.00 -16.49
N GLY A 78 2.89 -41.13 -17.41
CA GLY A 78 3.09 -40.92 -18.84
C GLY A 78 2.79 -39.50 -19.33
N VAL A 79 2.29 -38.62 -18.47
CA VAL A 79 1.83 -37.26 -18.81
C VAL A 79 2.74 -36.21 -18.19
N ILE A 80 3.08 -36.38 -16.91
CA ILE A 80 3.99 -35.51 -16.16
C ILE A 80 5.26 -36.28 -15.84
N LYS A 81 6.42 -35.61 -15.90
CA LYS A 81 7.71 -36.21 -15.54
C LYS A 81 7.80 -36.42 -14.02
N THR A 82 7.31 -37.57 -13.55
CA THR A 82 7.20 -37.92 -12.13
C THR A 82 8.51 -37.82 -11.36
N GLN A 83 9.64 -38.14 -11.99
CA GLN A 83 10.93 -38.15 -11.33
C GLN A 83 11.31 -36.77 -10.76
N ASP A 84 10.98 -35.69 -11.46
CA ASP A 84 11.34 -34.33 -11.02
C ASP A 84 10.59 -33.95 -9.72
N TYR A 85 9.32 -34.36 -9.62
CA TYR A 85 8.51 -34.18 -8.41
C TYR A 85 8.97 -35.10 -7.28
N PHE A 86 9.38 -36.33 -7.59
CA PHE A 86 9.94 -37.25 -6.60
C PHE A 86 11.24 -36.71 -6.00
N ASP A 87 12.17 -36.26 -6.84
CA ASP A 87 13.46 -35.72 -6.40
C ASP A 87 13.27 -34.46 -5.56
N THR A 88 12.33 -33.59 -5.95
CA THR A 88 11.97 -32.39 -5.18
C THR A 88 11.34 -32.76 -3.83
N CYS A 89 10.39 -33.70 -3.80
CA CYS A 89 9.80 -34.20 -2.56
C CYS A 89 10.86 -34.74 -1.60
N LEU A 90 11.80 -35.55 -2.11
CA LEU A 90 12.87 -36.11 -1.30
C LEU A 90 13.77 -35.02 -0.74
N TYR A 91 14.15 -34.05 -1.57
CA TYR A 91 14.94 -32.90 -1.16
C TYR A 91 14.26 -32.11 -0.03
N ASP A 92 12.98 -31.77 -0.20
CA ASP A 92 12.22 -31.00 0.78
C ASP A 92 12.07 -31.74 2.10
N LEU A 93 11.74 -33.03 2.07
CA LEU A 93 11.66 -33.84 3.30
C LEU A 93 13.01 -33.97 3.99
N CYS A 94 14.11 -34.09 3.25
CA CYS A 94 15.44 -34.11 3.86
C CYS A 94 15.83 -32.76 4.47
N ALA A 95 15.50 -31.65 3.81
CA ALA A 95 15.77 -30.30 4.33
C ALA A 95 14.89 -29.95 5.54
N LEU A 96 13.70 -30.55 5.65
CA LEU A 96 12.66 -30.17 6.59
C LEU A 96 12.26 -31.30 7.55
N ASN A 97 13.18 -32.26 7.77
CA ASN A 97 13.07 -33.36 8.73
C ASN A 97 11.78 -34.20 8.59
N GLY A 98 11.33 -34.43 7.35
CA GLY A 98 10.20 -35.31 7.04
C GLY A 98 8.83 -34.76 7.42
N GLY A 99 8.70 -33.43 7.52
CA GLY A 99 7.43 -32.78 7.87
C GLY A 99 6.28 -33.21 6.96
N GLN A 100 5.19 -33.71 7.54
CA GLN A 100 4.01 -34.19 6.82
C GLN A 100 3.39 -33.11 5.92
N GLU A 101 3.42 -31.84 6.33
CA GLU A 101 2.92 -30.71 5.54
C GLU A 101 3.65 -30.59 4.19
N PHE A 102 4.97 -30.76 4.18
CA PHE A 102 5.79 -30.71 2.96
C PHE A 102 5.57 -31.92 2.06
N LEU A 103 5.40 -33.11 2.65
CA LEU A 103 4.98 -34.29 1.90
C LEU A 103 3.64 -34.02 1.20
N CYS A 104 2.65 -33.53 1.95
CA CYS A 104 1.32 -33.27 1.41
C CYS A 104 1.35 -32.20 0.30
N ALA A 105 2.12 -31.12 0.48
CA ALA A 105 2.29 -30.08 -0.53
C ALA A 105 2.97 -30.61 -1.80
N ALA A 106 3.98 -31.48 -1.68
CA ALA A 106 4.65 -32.07 -2.83
C ALA A 106 3.73 -33.06 -3.60
N LEU A 107 2.95 -33.87 -2.87
CA LEU A 107 1.95 -34.76 -3.47
C LEU A 107 0.83 -33.97 -4.16
N GLU A 108 0.36 -32.89 -3.55
CA GLU A 108 -0.65 -31.97 -4.08
C GLU A 108 -0.16 -31.28 -5.36
N ALA A 109 1.06 -30.74 -5.36
CA ALA A 109 1.63 -30.11 -6.55
C ALA A 109 1.69 -31.06 -7.76
N TYR A 110 1.99 -32.33 -7.53
CA TYR A 110 1.96 -33.33 -8.59
C TYR A 110 0.52 -33.70 -9.01
N ALA A 111 -0.40 -33.82 -8.05
CA ALA A 111 -1.81 -34.07 -8.32
C ALA A 111 -2.43 -32.96 -9.18
N ASP A 112 -2.18 -31.70 -8.82
CA ASP A 112 -2.64 -30.50 -9.51
C ASP A 112 -2.11 -30.43 -10.93
N ALA A 113 -0.80 -30.61 -11.11
CA ALA A 113 -0.19 -30.65 -12.44
C ALA A 113 -0.80 -31.75 -13.32
N CYS A 114 -1.10 -32.89 -12.72
CA CYS A 114 -1.72 -34.00 -13.41
C CYS A 114 -3.15 -33.72 -13.87
N GLN A 115 -3.97 -33.17 -12.97
CA GLN A 115 -5.36 -32.82 -13.24
C GLN A 115 -5.45 -31.66 -14.22
N ALA A 116 -4.57 -30.66 -14.12
CA ALA A 116 -4.45 -29.58 -15.10
C ALA A 116 -4.12 -30.11 -16.51
N ALA A 117 -3.36 -31.21 -16.60
CA ALA A 117 -3.10 -31.93 -17.85
C ALA A 117 -4.26 -32.84 -18.31
N GLY A 118 -5.39 -32.85 -17.60
CA GLY A 118 -6.59 -33.59 -17.98
C GLY A 118 -6.69 -35.01 -17.43
N VAL A 119 -5.79 -35.43 -16.54
CA VAL A 119 -5.79 -36.79 -15.99
C VAL A 119 -6.67 -36.86 -14.73
N THR A 120 -7.68 -37.72 -14.75
CA THR A 120 -8.47 -38.02 -13.54
C THR A 120 -7.76 -39.02 -12.65
N LEU A 121 -7.33 -38.54 -11.48
CA LEU A 121 -6.71 -39.34 -10.44
C LEU A 121 -7.75 -40.00 -9.52
N PRO A 122 -7.55 -41.25 -9.07
CA PRO A 122 -8.26 -41.80 -7.92
C PRO A 122 -7.85 -41.05 -6.63
N PRO A 123 -8.64 -41.16 -5.54
CA PRO A 123 -8.29 -40.55 -4.26
C PRO A 123 -6.91 -40.97 -3.77
N TRP A 124 -6.10 -39.99 -3.36
CA TRP A 124 -4.79 -40.21 -2.74
C TRP A 124 -4.75 -39.71 -1.30
N ARG A 125 -5.61 -38.74 -0.95
CA ARG A 125 -5.86 -38.28 0.42
C ARG A 125 -6.84 -39.18 1.16
N ASN A 126 -6.77 -39.16 2.48
CA ASN A 126 -7.81 -39.72 3.35
C ASN A 126 -7.93 -38.92 4.67
N ALA A 127 -8.87 -39.29 5.54
CA ALA A 127 -9.13 -38.58 6.79
C ALA A 127 -7.92 -38.44 7.74
N THR A 128 -6.90 -39.28 7.58
CA THR A 128 -5.67 -39.30 8.40
C THR A 128 -4.40 -38.96 7.63
N PHE A 129 -4.45 -38.94 6.30
CA PHE A 129 -3.28 -38.71 5.44
C PHE A 129 -3.59 -37.57 4.46
N CYS A 130 -2.91 -36.44 4.68
CA CYS A 130 -3.09 -35.21 3.92
C CYS A 130 -4.57 -34.79 3.79
N PRO A 131 -5.35 -34.71 4.90
CA PRO A 131 -6.76 -34.36 4.82
C PRO A 131 -6.94 -32.95 4.25
N LEU A 132 -7.95 -32.78 3.39
CA LEU A 132 -8.37 -31.48 2.87
C LEU A 132 -9.73 -31.14 3.51
N PRO A 133 -9.75 -30.39 4.63
CA PRO A 133 -10.99 -30.03 5.30
C PRO A 133 -11.77 -29.03 4.45
N CYS A 134 -13.08 -29.24 4.37
CA CYS A 134 -13.99 -28.37 3.63
C CYS A 134 -14.93 -27.63 4.58
N ASP A 135 -15.22 -26.38 4.24
CA ASP A 135 -16.09 -25.51 5.03
C ASP A 135 -17.55 -25.97 5.02
N ALA A 136 -18.36 -25.36 5.88
CA ALA A 136 -19.78 -25.65 5.97
C ALA A 136 -20.48 -25.60 4.60
N ASN A 137 -21.39 -26.54 4.38
CA ASN A 137 -22.14 -26.71 3.12
C ASN A 137 -21.28 -27.07 1.89
N SER A 138 -20.03 -27.47 2.09
CA SER A 138 -19.18 -28.04 1.06
C SER A 138 -18.67 -29.42 1.45
N TYR A 139 -18.16 -30.18 0.49
CA TYR A 139 -17.60 -31.51 0.72
C TYR A 139 -16.36 -31.71 -0.15
N TYR A 140 -15.41 -32.51 0.33
CA TYR A 140 -14.22 -32.86 -0.43
C TYR A 140 -14.59 -33.75 -1.62
N ASP A 141 -14.15 -33.34 -2.80
CA ASP A 141 -14.31 -34.07 -4.05
C ASP A 141 -12.95 -34.17 -4.75
N PRO A 142 -12.42 -35.38 -4.99
CA PRO A 142 -11.14 -35.56 -5.66
C PRO A 142 -11.16 -35.13 -7.14
N CYS A 143 -12.32 -34.84 -7.72
CA CYS A 143 -12.48 -34.45 -9.12
C CYS A 143 -13.76 -33.61 -9.29
N MET A 144 -13.86 -32.48 -8.57
CA MET A 144 -14.94 -31.52 -8.77
C MET A 144 -14.81 -30.81 -10.12
N THR A 145 -15.92 -30.26 -10.61
CA THR A 145 -15.93 -29.45 -11.84
C THR A 145 -14.93 -28.28 -11.73
N GLY A 146 -14.14 -28.07 -12.79
CA GLY A 146 -13.26 -26.89 -12.91
C GLY A 146 -14.03 -25.57 -13.14
N CYS A 147 -15.36 -25.64 -13.27
CA CYS A 147 -16.27 -24.50 -13.37
C CYS A 147 -17.44 -24.72 -12.38
N PRO A 148 -17.24 -24.48 -11.07
CA PRO A 148 -18.31 -24.61 -10.08
C PRO A 148 -19.44 -23.61 -10.35
N ALA A 149 -20.66 -23.97 -9.95
CA ALA A 149 -21.78 -23.03 -9.98
C ALA A 149 -21.56 -21.93 -8.93
N THR A 150 -21.62 -20.68 -9.36
CA THR A 150 -21.43 -19.51 -8.51
C THR A 150 -22.72 -18.72 -8.37
N CYS A 151 -22.76 -17.79 -7.42
CA CYS A 151 -23.86 -16.83 -7.32
C CYS A 151 -24.00 -15.92 -8.55
N VAL A 152 -22.95 -15.79 -9.37
CA VAL A 152 -22.93 -14.97 -10.59
C VAL A 152 -23.31 -15.78 -11.82
N ASP A 153 -22.74 -16.97 -11.96
CA ASP A 153 -22.98 -17.89 -13.07
C ASP A 153 -23.30 -19.29 -12.51
N ARG A 154 -24.59 -19.62 -12.55
CA ARG A 154 -25.14 -20.88 -12.03
C ARG A 154 -25.03 -22.02 -13.03
N GLU A 155 -24.92 -21.69 -14.31
CA GLU A 155 -24.89 -22.66 -15.40
C GLU A 155 -23.46 -22.99 -15.84
N ALA A 156 -22.44 -22.33 -15.24
CA ALA A 156 -21.03 -22.60 -15.45
C ALA A 156 -20.65 -24.10 -15.53
N PRO A 157 -21.18 -25.01 -14.67
CA PRO A 157 -20.86 -26.43 -14.79
C PRO A 157 -21.35 -27.09 -16.10
N GLN A 158 -22.44 -26.60 -16.70
CA GLN A 158 -23.04 -27.22 -17.89
C GLN A 158 -22.20 -27.02 -19.16
N ASN A 159 -21.46 -25.91 -19.24
CA ASN A 159 -20.63 -25.55 -20.39
C ASN A 159 -19.13 -25.58 -20.06
N CYS A 160 -18.73 -26.37 -19.06
CA CYS A 160 -17.35 -26.44 -18.63
C CYS A 160 -16.52 -27.36 -19.54
N SER A 161 -15.48 -26.78 -20.18
CA SER A 161 -14.48 -27.54 -20.93
C SER A 161 -13.16 -27.73 -20.16
N ARG A 162 -13.10 -27.26 -18.91
CA ARG A 162 -11.90 -27.40 -18.07
C ARG A 162 -11.83 -28.81 -17.47
N PRO A 163 -10.63 -29.36 -17.28
CA PRO A 163 -10.44 -30.56 -16.48
C PRO A 163 -11.06 -30.42 -15.09
N CYS A 164 -11.41 -31.56 -14.47
CA CYS A 164 -11.78 -31.55 -13.07
C CYS A 164 -10.56 -31.24 -12.20
N VAL A 165 -10.82 -30.69 -11.02
CA VAL A 165 -9.80 -30.35 -10.02
C VAL A 165 -10.20 -30.95 -8.68
N GLU A 166 -9.22 -31.35 -7.88
CA GLU A 166 -9.43 -31.72 -6.48
C GLU A 166 -9.79 -30.47 -5.67
N GLY A 167 -10.75 -30.59 -4.75
CA GLY A 167 -11.09 -29.46 -3.88
C GLY A 167 -12.39 -29.66 -3.11
N CYS A 168 -12.94 -28.55 -2.63
CA CYS A 168 -14.21 -28.51 -1.92
C CYS A 168 -15.34 -28.09 -2.87
N ALA A 169 -16.23 -29.03 -3.18
CA ALA A 169 -17.43 -28.76 -3.97
C ALA A 169 -18.59 -28.33 -3.07
N CYS A 170 -19.38 -27.35 -3.52
CA CYS A 170 -20.61 -26.99 -2.82
C CYS A 170 -21.61 -28.14 -2.84
N THR A 171 -22.26 -28.37 -1.71
CA THR A 171 -23.34 -29.35 -1.59
C THR A 171 -24.51 -28.92 -2.47
N SER A 172 -25.27 -29.89 -3.00
CA SER A 172 -26.47 -29.62 -3.80
C SER A 172 -27.41 -28.63 -3.09
N GLY A 173 -27.83 -27.56 -3.79
CA GLY A 173 -28.64 -26.46 -3.26
C GLY A 173 -27.84 -25.24 -2.77
N TYR A 174 -26.50 -25.32 -2.78
CA TYR A 174 -25.60 -24.22 -2.43
C TYR A 174 -24.80 -23.77 -3.65
N LEU A 175 -24.47 -22.48 -3.67
CA LEU A 175 -23.70 -21.82 -4.73
C LEU A 175 -22.43 -21.22 -4.14
N LEU A 176 -21.36 -21.18 -4.93
CA LEU A 176 -20.11 -20.55 -4.53
C LEU A 176 -20.24 -19.01 -4.56
N SER A 177 -20.00 -18.38 -3.41
CA SER A 177 -19.95 -16.94 -3.22
C SER A 177 -18.59 -16.57 -2.63
N GLY A 178 -17.68 -16.10 -3.48
CA GLY A 178 -16.27 -15.96 -3.11
C GLY A 178 -15.66 -17.35 -2.85
N ASP A 179 -15.28 -17.60 -1.61
CA ASP A 179 -14.70 -18.85 -1.10
C ASP A 179 -15.69 -19.71 -0.31
N THR A 180 -16.94 -19.26 -0.13
CA THR A 180 -17.93 -19.95 0.70
C THR A 180 -19.14 -20.47 -0.09
N CYS A 181 -19.70 -21.59 0.37
CA CYS A 181 -20.92 -22.16 -0.20
C CYS A 181 -22.15 -21.64 0.56
N VAL A 182 -22.95 -20.81 -0.10
CA VAL A 182 -24.14 -20.17 0.48
C VAL A 182 -25.42 -20.69 -0.18
N PRO A 183 -26.55 -20.74 0.55
CA PRO A 183 -27.85 -20.98 -0.06
C PRO A 183 -28.13 -19.94 -1.14
N GLU A 184 -28.86 -20.31 -2.19
CA GLU A 184 -29.19 -19.39 -3.29
C GLU A 184 -29.84 -18.08 -2.81
N ALA A 185 -30.70 -18.14 -1.79
CA ALA A 185 -31.36 -16.98 -1.20
C ALA A 185 -30.40 -16.00 -0.47
N GLN A 186 -29.17 -16.45 -0.19
CA GLN A 186 -28.10 -15.68 0.45
C GLN A 186 -27.00 -15.29 -0.56
N CYS A 187 -27.21 -15.53 -1.86
CA CYS A 187 -26.37 -14.90 -2.86
C CYS A 187 -26.40 -13.38 -2.73
N GLY A 188 -25.24 -12.78 -2.95
CA GLY A 188 -25.03 -11.35 -2.88
C GLY A 188 -25.63 -10.59 -4.07
N CYS A 189 -25.09 -9.41 -4.33
CA CYS A 189 -25.62 -8.46 -5.29
C CYS A 189 -24.69 -8.32 -6.48
N LEU A 190 -25.25 -8.40 -7.69
CA LEU A 190 -24.58 -7.92 -8.90
C LEU A 190 -24.97 -6.46 -9.12
N PHE A 191 -24.00 -5.55 -8.97
CA PHE A 191 -24.23 -4.13 -9.08
C PHE A 191 -23.08 -3.45 -9.83
N GLU A 192 -23.42 -2.69 -10.88
CA GLU A 192 -22.45 -1.96 -11.72
C GLU A 192 -21.28 -2.83 -12.23
N GLY A 193 -21.57 -4.10 -12.57
CA GLY A 193 -20.57 -5.05 -13.09
C GLY A 193 -19.74 -5.77 -12.04
N ASN A 194 -19.98 -5.50 -10.74
CA ASN A 194 -19.26 -6.13 -9.64
C ASN A 194 -20.19 -6.99 -8.78
N TYR A 195 -19.66 -8.07 -8.22
CA TYR A 195 -20.34 -8.90 -7.24
C TYR A 195 -19.96 -8.47 -5.82
N TYR A 196 -20.98 -8.27 -4.98
CA TYR A 196 -20.83 -7.90 -3.57
C TYR A 196 -21.49 -8.97 -2.71
N ASN A 197 -20.80 -9.46 -1.68
CA ASN A 197 -21.38 -10.42 -0.74
C ASN A 197 -22.54 -9.79 0.03
N GLN A 198 -23.44 -10.63 0.55
CA GLN A 198 -24.54 -10.14 1.40
C GLN A 198 -23.97 -9.40 2.62
N GLY A 199 -24.46 -8.19 2.86
CA GLY A 199 -24.01 -7.31 3.95
C GLY A 199 -22.80 -6.44 3.61
N GLU A 200 -22.08 -6.74 2.52
CA GLU A 200 -20.96 -5.96 2.02
C GLU A 200 -21.44 -4.57 1.58
N TYR A 201 -20.60 -3.57 1.78
CA TYR A 201 -20.88 -2.20 1.39
C TYR A 201 -19.69 -1.58 0.68
N PHE A 202 -19.94 -0.60 -0.16
CA PHE A 202 -18.91 0.21 -0.77
C PHE A 202 -19.28 1.69 -0.72
N VAL A 203 -18.26 2.53 -0.82
CA VAL A 203 -18.38 3.98 -0.93
C VAL A 203 -17.79 4.39 -2.27
N SER A 204 -18.51 5.24 -3.01
CA SER A 204 -18.05 5.79 -4.29
C SER A 204 -16.72 6.55 -4.14
N GLU A 205 -15.95 6.67 -5.22
CA GLU A 205 -14.63 7.33 -5.19
C GLU A 205 -14.59 8.71 -4.52
N ASN A 206 -15.62 9.53 -4.73
CA ASN A 206 -15.73 10.88 -4.16
C ASN A 206 -16.56 10.95 -2.87
N CYS A 207 -16.87 9.81 -2.26
CA CYS A 207 -17.71 9.70 -1.07
C CYS A 207 -19.07 10.41 -1.18
N THR A 208 -19.66 10.43 -2.38
CA THR A 208 -21.00 11.01 -2.63
C THR A 208 -22.13 10.01 -2.40
N ARG A 209 -21.79 8.72 -2.41
CA ARG A 209 -22.72 7.59 -2.36
C ARG A 209 -22.12 6.47 -1.52
N ARG A 210 -22.95 5.86 -0.67
CA ARG A 210 -22.66 4.59 -0.01
C ARG A 210 -23.74 3.58 -0.37
N CYS A 211 -23.34 2.38 -0.77
CA CYS A 211 -24.26 1.31 -1.12
C CYS A 211 -23.96 0.06 -0.30
N ARG A 212 -25.00 -0.70 0.04
CA ARG A 212 -24.90 -1.96 0.75
C ARG A 212 -25.73 -3.03 0.06
N CYS A 213 -25.14 -4.21 -0.07
CA CYS A 213 -25.85 -5.39 -0.53
C CYS A 213 -26.72 -5.95 0.60
N GLU A 214 -28.03 -5.81 0.46
CA GLU A 214 -29.02 -6.34 1.40
C GLU A 214 -29.46 -7.75 0.97
N ALA A 215 -30.32 -8.38 1.78
CA ALA A 215 -30.88 -9.69 1.46
C ALA A 215 -31.59 -9.73 0.10
N ASN A 216 -31.65 -10.92 -0.51
CA ASN A 216 -32.24 -11.19 -1.83
C ASN A 216 -31.53 -10.48 -3.00
N GLY A 217 -30.22 -10.19 -2.85
CA GLY A 217 -29.41 -9.59 -3.92
C GLY A 217 -29.78 -8.14 -4.25
N GLN A 218 -30.43 -7.42 -3.31
CA GLN A 218 -30.82 -6.04 -3.52
C GLN A 218 -29.72 -5.07 -3.08
N MET A 219 -29.18 -4.29 -4.01
CA MET A 219 -28.28 -3.19 -3.67
C MET A 219 -29.09 -1.96 -3.23
N VAL A 220 -28.79 -1.44 -2.04
CA VAL A 220 -29.42 -0.23 -1.48
C VAL A 220 -28.38 0.86 -1.31
N CYS A 221 -28.59 2.01 -1.97
CA CYS A 221 -27.68 3.15 -1.93
C CYS A 221 -28.29 4.35 -1.20
N SER A 222 -27.45 5.12 -0.50
CA SER A 222 -27.78 6.41 0.10
C SER A 222 -26.72 7.45 -0.22
N GLU A 223 -27.11 8.72 -0.18
CA GLU A 223 -26.17 9.84 -0.29
C GLU A 223 -25.19 9.83 0.89
N LEU A 224 -23.94 10.16 0.61
CA LEU A 224 -22.88 10.35 1.59
C LEU A 224 -22.25 11.73 1.37
N LEU A 225 -21.98 12.44 2.45
CA LEU A 225 -21.22 13.68 2.44
C LEU A 225 -20.27 13.64 3.64
N CYS A 226 -18.98 13.88 3.39
CA CYS A 226 -18.00 13.97 4.47
C CYS A 226 -18.19 15.25 5.28
N GLY A 227 -17.95 15.17 6.59
CA GLY A 227 -18.03 16.31 7.49
C GLY A 227 -17.00 17.41 7.22
N GLU A 228 -17.18 18.56 7.87
CA GLU A 228 -16.30 19.73 7.71
C GLU A 228 -14.83 19.47 8.06
N ASP A 229 -14.53 18.46 8.88
CA ASP A 229 -13.19 18.05 9.29
C ASP A 229 -12.75 16.69 8.70
N GLU A 230 -13.55 16.11 7.80
CA GLU A 230 -13.27 14.82 7.19
C GLU A 230 -12.83 14.96 5.73
N VAL A 231 -12.11 13.96 5.23
CA VAL A 231 -11.79 13.80 3.81
C VAL A 231 -12.20 12.39 3.34
N CYS A 232 -12.55 12.31 2.06
CA CYS A 232 -12.77 11.03 1.41
C CYS A 232 -11.43 10.37 1.10
N LYS A 233 -11.09 9.31 1.83
CA LYS A 233 -9.83 8.56 1.61
C LYS A 233 -10.02 7.08 1.87
N ILE A 234 -9.01 6.29 1.50
CA ILE A 234 -8.91 4.88 1.87
C ILE A 234 -8.09 4.79 3.15
N GLN A 235 -8.65 4.13 4.16
CA GLN A 235 -7.94 3.78 5.39
C GLN A 235 -8.23 2.31 5.70
N ASP A 236 -7.18 1.52 5.97
CA ASP A 236 -7.28 0.08 6.24
C ASP A 236 -8.03 -0.70 5.12
N GLY A 237 -7.77 -0.32 3.87
CA GLY A 237 -8.41 -0.92 2.68
C GLY A 237 -9.86 -0.50 2.43
N GLN A 238 -10.45 0.35 3.28
CA GLN A 238 -11.83 0.82 3.13
C GLN A 238 -11.88 2.29 2.77
N ARG A 239 -12.64 2.63 1.72
CA ARG A 239 -12.95 4.03 1.38
C ARG A 239 -14.09 4.54 2.26
N ASN A 240 -13.88 5.67 2.92
CA ASN A 240 -14.93 6.33 3.69
C ASN A 240 -14.55 7.81 3.96
N CYS A 241 -15.42 8.51 4.67
CA CYS A 241 -15.09 9.78 5.28
C CYS A 241 -14.31 9.53 6.58
N TYR A 242 -13.08 10.03 6.63
CA TYR A 242 -12.20 9.90 7.78
C TYR A 242 -11.68 11.26 8.20
N PRO A 243 -11.33 11.47 9.48
CA PRO A 243 -10.73 12.71 9.94
C PRO A 243 -9.52 13.11 9.09
N ALA A 244 -9.49 14.38 8.69
CA ALA A 244 -8.37 14.94 7.95
C ALA A 244 -7.10 14.87 8.81
N SER A 245 -6.07 14.19 8.31
CA SER A 245 -4.74 14.25 8.92
C SER A 245 -4.09 15.61 8.69
N THR A 246 -2.99 15.86 9.40
CA THR A 246 -2.16 17.03 9.21
C THR A 246 -0.72 16.61 8.99
N ASP A 247 -0.08 17.17 7.98
CA ASP A 247 1.34 16.96 7.73
C ASP A 247 2.14 18.18 8.16
N LEU A 248 3.44 17.99 8.39
CA LEU A 248 4.32 18.98 9.02
C LEU A 248 5.43 19.39 8.05
N CYS A 249 5.51 20.69 7.78
CA CYS A 249 6.75 21.33 7.34
C CYS A 249 7.49 21.89 8.56
N HIS A 250 8.79 21.63 8.66
CA HIS A 250 9.62 22.02 9.81
C HIS A 250 10.83 22.81 9.35
N ILE A 251 11.01 24.00 9.94
CA ILE A 251 12.13 24.90 9.65
C ILE A 251 12.88 25.14 10.96
N TYR A 252 14.17 24.83 11.01
CA TYR A 252 14.96 24.89 12.24
C TYR A 252 16.44 25.13 11.98
N GLY A 253 17.19 25.60 12.98
CA GLY A 253 18.64 25.77 12.87
C GLY A 253 19.05 26.88 11.90
N ASP A 254 20.03 26.60 11.03
CA ASP A 254 20.68 27.56 10.13
C ASP A 254 20.32 27.45 8.65
N PRO A 255 19.10 27.86 8.30
CA PRO A 255 17.89 27.05 8.42
C PRO A 255 17.94 25.76 7.57
N HIS A 256 17.48 24.67 8.17
CA HIS A 256 17.12 23.43 7.50
C HIS A 256 15.60 23.36 7.34
N TYR A 257 15.14 22.87 6.19
CA TYR A 257 13.73 22.75 5.86
C TYR A 257 13.41 21.28 5.59
N SER A 258 12.40 20.76 6.28
CA SER A 258 11.71 19.53 5.91
C SER A 258 10.36 19.91 5.32
N THR A 259 10.11 19.57 4.05
CA THR A 259 8.84 19.82 3.35
C THR A 259 7.71 18.94 3.92
N PHE A 260 6.46 19.20 3.49
CA PHE A 260 5.31 18.36 3.86
C PHE A 260 5.45 16.90 3.39
N ASP A 261 6.12 16.67 2.26
CA ASP A 261 6.34 15.33 1.68
C ASP A 261 7.66 14.70 2.19
N GLY A 262 8.37 15.39 3.10
CA GLY A 262 9.54 14.88 3.82
C GLY A 262 10.89 15.13 3.15
N LYS A 263 10.96 15.97 2.11
CA LYS A 263 12.21 16.35 1.45
C LYS A 263 12.99 17.35 2.28
N LEU A 264 14.28 17.07 2.47
CA LEU A 264 15.20 17.93 3.22
C LEU A 264 15.94 18.90 2.28
N HIS A 265 16.03 20.17 2.67
CA HIS A 265 16.90 21.15 2.00
C HIS A 265 17.48 22.20 2.95
N HIS A 266 18.53 22.89 2.50
CA HIS A 266 19.41 23.73 3.33
C HIS A 266 19.66 25.09 2.69
N PHE A 267 18.60 25.89 2.58
CA PHE A 267 18.65 27.17 1.87
C PHE A 267 19.02 28.33 2.82
N GLN A 268 20.17 28.97 2.58
CA GLN A 268 20.74 30.01 3.47
C GLN A 268 20.47 31.45 3.01
N GLY A 269 19.30 31.71 2.44
CA GLY A 269 18.91 33.04 1.99
C GLY A 269 18.65 34.03 3.15
N SER A 270 19.08 35.28 3.03
CA SER A 270 18.97 36.36 4.06
C SER A 270 17.87 37.40 3.77
N CYS A 271 16.83 36.97 3.07
CA CYS A 271 15.70 37.81 2.65
C CYS A 271 14.38 37.27 3.23
N ASN A 272 13.27 37.77 2.70
CA ASN A 272 11.95 37.24 2.98
C ASN A 272 11.58 36.20 1.93
N TYR A 273 10.95 35.12 2.37
CA TYR A 273 10.59 34.00 1.50
C TYR A 273 9.16 33.53 1.79
N THR A 274 8.45 33.13 0.75
CA THR A 274 7.18 32.41 0.87
C THR A 274 7.47 30.96 1.24
N VAL A 275 7.04 30.56 2.44
CA VAL A 275 7.18 29.16 2.90
C VAL A 275 5.98 28.32 2.50
N VAL A 276 4.78 28.88 2.58
CA VAL A 276 3.54 28.21 2.15
C VAL A 276 2.57 29.24 1.55
N THR A 277 2.05 28.94 0.37
CA THR A 277 0.94 29.66 -0.25
C THR A 277 0.14 28.69 -1.13
N GLY A 278 -0.97 29.15 -1.71
CA GLY A 278 -1.67 28.41 -2.76
C GLY A 278 -0.96 28.46 -4.10
N CYS A 279 -0.95 27.36 -4.85
CA CYS A 279 -0.49 27.36 -6.25
C CYS A 279 -1.59 27.81 -7.21
N ASP A 280 -1.23 28.43 -8.34
CA ASP A 280 -2.14 28.73 -9.45
C ASP A 280 -3.46 29.43 -9.02
N ASN A 281 -4.55 29.17 -9.74
CA ASN A 281 -5.94 29.57 -9.38
C ASN A 281 -6.50 28.77 -8.17
N SER A 282 -5.66 28.20 -7.31
CA SER A 282 -6.17 27.54 -6.10
C SER A 282 -6.85 28.56 -5.18
N SER A 283 -7.96 28.15 -4.57
CA SER A 283 -8.70 28.99 -3.63
C SER A 283 -8.11 28.96 -2.21
N VAL A 284 -6.79 28.75 -2.07
CA VAL A 284 -6.14 28.70 -0.76
C VAL A 284 -6.06 30.12 -0.20
N GLY A 285 -6.80 30.38 0.88
CA GLY A 285 -6.98 31.73 1.42
C GLY A 285 -5.91 32.21 2.40
N PHE A 286 -4.70 31.63 2.37
CA PHE A 286 -3.61 32.02 3.29
C PHE A 286 -2.23 32.01 2.63
N THR A 287 -1.32 32.81 3.17
CA THR A 287 0.10 32.81 2.81
C THR A 287 0.93 32.96 4.08
N VAL A 288 1.98 32.14 4.19
CA VAL A 288 2.96 32.18 5.26
C VAL A 288 4.30 32.58 4.68
N THR A 289 4.90 33.63 5.22
CA THR A 289 6.24 34.10 4.86
C THR A 289 7.16 34.04 6.07
N THR A 290 8.46 33.97 5.79
CA THR A 290 9.51 34.03 6.80
C THR A 290 10.56 35.06 6.43
N ARG A 291 11.08 35.78 7.42
CA ARG A 291 12.25 36.64 7.27
C ARG A 291 13.47 35.94 7.86
N ASN A 292 14.49 35.76 7.05
CA ASN A 292 15.77 35.21 7.46
C ASN A 292 16.83 36.32 7.52
N GLU A 293 17.73 36.26 8.49
CA GLU A 293 18.80 37.24 8.63
C GLU A 293 20.12 36.61 9.04
N HIS A 294 21.23 37.30 8.76
CA HIS A 294 22.54 36.93 9.26
C HIS A 294 22.66 37.24 10.76
N ARG A 295 23.15 36.27 11.53
CA ARG A 295 23.35 36.43 12.97
C ARG A 295 24.81 36.24 13.33
N GLY A 296 25.51 37.35 13.59
CA GLY A 296 26.92 37.35 13.99
C GLY A 296 27.94 36.93 12.90
N SER A 297 27.49 36.31 11.81
CA SER A 297 28.32 35.88 10.66
C SER A 297 27.52 36.00 9.36
N PRO A 298 28.15 36.44 8.25
CA PRO A 298 27.51 36.45 6.94
C PRO A 298 27.45 35.05 6.28
N ARG A 299 28.03 34.02 6.91
CA ARG A 299 28.10 32.65 6.33
C ARG A 299 26.84 31.82 6.53
N TRP A 300 25.95 32.24 7.42
CA TRP A 300 24.72 31.52 7.72
C TRP A 300 23.62 32.51 8.07
N THR A 301 22.39 32.05 7.95
CA THR A 301 21.18 32.81 8.29
C THR A 301 20.35 32.04 9.30
N ALA A 302 19.46 32.72 9.99
CA ALA A 302 18.41 32.09 10.77
C ALA A 302 17.10 32.85 10.62
N LEU A 303 15.99 32.15 10.90
CA LEU A 303 14.67 32.76 11.05
C LEU A 303 14.74 33.92 12.04
N ASN A 304 14.07 35.03 11.73
CA ASN A 304 13.89 36.16 12.63
C ASN A 304 12.40 36.38 12.94
N SER A 305 11.55 36.29 11.92
CA SER A 305 10.11 36.46 12.05
C SER A 305 9.32 35.61 11.06
N VAL A 306 8.07 35.35 11.41
CA VAL A 306 7.09 34.60 10.63
C VAL A 306 5.84 35.44 10.48
N ALA A 307 5.27 35.53 9.28
CA ALA A 307 4.04 36.27 9.04
C ALA A 307 2.98 35.39 8.38
N LEU A 308 1.74 35.52 8.85
CA LEU A 308 0.55 34.91 8.26
C LEU A 308 -0.34 36.01 7.69
N SER A 309 -0.63 35.91 6.39
CA SER A 309 -1.63 36.73 5.69
C SER A 309 -2.84 35.88 5.32
N MET A 310 -4.06 36.27 5.73
CA MET A 310 -5.31 35.63 5.29
C MET A 310 -6.52 36.56 5.45
N GLU A 311 -7.47 36.55 4.51
CA GLU A 311 -8.76 37.28 4.62
C GLU A 311 -8.65 38.75 5.14
N GLY A 312 -7.59 39.48 4.77
CA GLY A 312 -7.33 40.86 5.23
C GLY A 312 -6.72 41.00 6.63
N LEU A 313 -6.36 39.88 7.25
CA LEU A 313 -5.65 39.77 8.51
C LEU A 313 -4.15 39.52 8.26
N HIS A 314 -3.30 40.29 8.94
CA HIS A 314 -1.85 40.12 8.95
C HIS A 314 -1.37 39.87 10.39
N ILE A 315 -0.79 38.68 10.66
CA ILE A 315 -0.24 38.31 11.97
C ILE A 315 1.26 38.12 11.81
N ALA A 316 2.08 38.96 12.45
CA ALA A 316 3.52 38.81 12.51
C ALA A 316 3.99 38.30 13.87
N LEU A 317 4.74 37.20 13.87
CA LEU A 317 5.39 36.58 15.01
C LEU A 317 6.89 36.93 14.94
N ARG A 318 7.40 37.64 15.94
CA ARG A 318 8.79 38.14 15.94
C ARG A 318 9.61 37.55 17.07
N HIS A 319 10.90 37.93 17.09
CA HIS A 319 11.83 37.58 18.14
C HIS A 319 11.26 37.81 19.55
N ASN A 320 11.62 36.96 20.50
CA ASN A 320 11.11 36.98 21.88
C ASN A 320 9.58 36.83 21.98
N LYS A 321 8.96 36.19 20.97
CA LYS A 321 7.53 35.85 20.94
C LYS A 321 6.60 37.07 20.92
N ALA A 322 7.10 38.21 20.46
CA ALA A 322 6.26 39.38 20.23
C ALA A 322 5.30 39.12 19.06
N VAL A 323 4.02 39.48 19.23
CA VAL A 323 2.98 39.27 18.23
C VAL A 323 2.39 40.61 17.82
N TYR A 324 2.35 40.87 16.51
CA TYR A 324 1.68 42.01 15.92
C TYR A 324 0.50 41.53 15.09
N ILE A 325 -0.65 42.18 15.24
CA ILE A 325 -1.87 41.91 14.47
C ILE A 325 -2.23 43.21 13.76
N ASN A 326 -2.19 43.20 12.43
CA ASN A 326 -2.39 44.37 11.56
C ASN A 326 -1.52 45.57 12.00
N GLY A 327 -0.24 45.30 12.30
CA GLY A 327 0.73 46.31 12.73
C GLY A 327 0.66 46.73 14.20
N ALA A 328 -0.37 46.34 14.95
CA ALA A 328 -0.50 46.66 16.37
C ALA A 328 0.02 45.53 17.26
N LEU A 329 0.80 45.86 18.29
CA LEU A 329 1.28 44.90 19.28
C LEU A 329 0.09 44.28 20.04
N ALA A 330 0.01 42.95 20.06
CA ALA A 330 -1.09 42.20 20.66
C ALA A 330 -0.68 41.48 21.95
N SER A 331 -1.59 41.45 22.92
CA SER A 331 -1.50 40.60 24.11
C SER A 331 -2.12 39.23 23.83
N LEU A 332 -1.50 38.17 24.34
CA LEU A 332 -1.98 36.79 24.15
C LEU A 332 -2.70 36.25 25.40
N PRO A 333 -3.72 35.38 25.25
CA PRO A 333 -4.27 34.88 23.98
C PRO A 333 -5.12 35.93 23.24
N ALA A 334 -5.20 35.81 21.92
CA ALA A 334 -5.99 36.68 21.05
C ALA A 334 -6.78 35.86 20.02
N SER A 335 -7.96 36.33 19.64
CA SER A 335 -8.81 35.73 18.60
C SER A 335 -9.21 36.81 17.59
N PRO A 336 -8.31 37.19 16.66
CA PRO A 336 -8.50 38.38 15.83
C PRO A 336 -9.59 38.25 14.76
N ALA A 337 -10.00 37.01 14.43
CA ALA A 337 -11.08 36.73 13.50
C ALA A 337 -11.78 35.41 13.87
N PRO A 338 -13.03 35.17 13.44
CA PRO A 338 -13.71 33.90 13.65
C PRO A 338 -12.88 32.72 13.12
N GLY A 339 -12.61 31.75 14.00
CA GLY A 339 -11.80 30.58 13.67
C GLY A 339 -10.30 30.83 13.62
N VAL A 340 -9.81 32.01 14.00
CA VAL A 340 -8.37 32.30 14.15
C VAL A 340 -8.05 32.52 15.63
N ASN A 341 -7.14 31.71 16.16
CA ASN A 341 -6.69 31.80 17.55
C ASN A 341 -5.17 31.93 17.62
N VAL A 342 -4.70 32.84 18.45
CA VAL A 342 -3.28 33.06 18.76
C VAL A 342 -3.07 32.89 20.25
N SER A 343 -2.14 32.03 20.66
CA SER A 343 -1.88 31.77 22.08
C SER A 343 -0.44 31.40 22.34
N LEU A 344 0.04 31.67 23.56
CA LEU A 344 1.32 31.16 24.03
C LEU A 344 1.10 29.78 24.65
N ARG A 345 1.78 28.73 24.16
CA ARG A 345 1.74 27.38 24.76
C ARG A 345 3.16 26.84 24.86
N GLY A 346 3.63 26.65 26.10
CA GLY A 346 5.01 26.26 26.36
C GLY A 346 6.01 27.26 25.78
N SER A 347 6.97 26.76 25.00
CA SER A 347 8.00 27.57 24.35
C SER A 347 7.54 28.26 23.06
N TYR A 348 6.32 28.02 22.58
CA TYR A 348 5.88 28.48 21.25
C TYR A 348 4.72 29.47 21.31
N VAL A 349 4.72 30.40 20.36
CA VAL A 349 3.50 31.10 19.93
C VAL A 349 2.79 30.22 18.91
N TRP A 350 1.53 29.92 19.20
CA TRP A 350 0.64 29.11 18.37
C TRP A 350 -0.34 30.00 17.64
N VAL A 351 -0.48 29.78 16.34
CA VAL A 351 -1.59 30.31 15.53
C VAL A 351 -2.36 29.13 14.97
N SER A 352 -3.67 29.07 15.14
CA SER A 352 -4.52 28.06 14.51
C SER A 352 -5.66 28.72 13.75
N THR A 353 -6.04 28.17 12.60
CA THR A 353 -7.05 28.75 11.70
C THR A 353 -8.12 27.72 11.35
N LYS A 354 -9.33 28.19 11.00
CA LYS A 354 -10.44 27.37 10.46
C LYS A 354 -10.08 26.66 9.16
N LEU A 355 -9.06 27.13 8.44
CA LEU A 355 -8.58 26.53 7.19
C LEU A 355 -7.69 25.30 7.46
N GLY A 356 -7.50 24.87 8.71
CA GLY A 356 -6.65 23.72 9.02
C GLY A 356 -5.15 24.02 8.96
N LEU A 357 -4.75 25.29 8.94
CA LEU A 357 -3.36 25.74 9.12
C LEU A 357 -3.07 25.96 10.61
N GLN A 358 -1.92 25.46 11.08
CA GLN A 358 -1.36 25.75 12.40
C GLN A 358 0.11 26.15 12.29
N LEU A 359 0.49 27.24 12.96
CA LEU A 359 1.87 27.71 13.08
C LEU A 359 2.34 27.59 14.53
N GLN A 360 3.57 27.14 14.74
CA GLN A 360 4.25 27.16 16.02
C GLN A 360 5.63 27.79 15.84
N PHE A 361 5.82 29.00 16.36
CA PHE A 361 7.09 29.71 16.29
C PHE A 361 7.67 29.87 17.70
N ASN A 362 8.93 29.48 17.90
CA ASN A 362 9.56 29.56 19.22
C ASN A 362 9.98 31.00 19.61
N GLY A 363 9.85 31.96 18.70
CA GLY A 363 10.31 33.34 18.91
C GLY A 363 11.80 33.51 18.60
N ASP A 364 12.42 32.56 17.92
CA ASP A 364 13.83 32.56 17.57
C ASP A 364 14.06 31.87 16.21
N HIS A 365 14.53 30.61 16.19
CA HIS A 365 15.02 29.93 14.99
C HIS A 365 14.16 28.77 14.49
N GLU A 366 13.01 28.49 15.11
CA GLU A 366 12.23 27.27 14.82
C GLU A 366 10.76 27.57 14.52
N LEU A 367 10.31 27.08 13.37
CA LEU A 367 8.93 27.17 12.90
C LEU A 367 8.41 25.77 12.53
N LEU A 368 7.27 25.39 13.10
CA LEU A 368 6.49 24.22 12.68
C LEU A 368 5.23 24.71 11.98
N VAL A 369 5.05 24.30 10.72
CA VAL A 369 3.87 24.59 9.92
C VAL A 369 3.10 23.29 9.71
N ARG A 370 1.93 23.16 10.32
CA ARG A 370 1.04 22.01 10.10
C ARG A 370 -0.13 22.41 9.23
N VAL A 371 -0.43 21.60 8.22
CA VAL A 371 -1.56 21.86 7.32
C VAL A 371 -2.41 20.60 7.17
N SER A 372 -3.72 20.79 7.15
CA SER A 372 -4.69 19.72 6.88
C SER A 372 -4.54 19.18 5.46
N GLU A 373 -4.69 17.86 5.30
CA GLU A 373 -4.61 17.18 4.01
C GLU A 373 -5.69 17.61 3.00
N LYS A 374 -6.68 18.39 3.42
CA LYS A 374 -7.63 19.08 2.52
C LYS A 374 -6.93 20.00 1.50
N HIS A 375 -5.69 20.38 1.78
CA HIS A 375 -4.84 21.20 0.92
C HIS A 375 -3.80 20.41 0.14
N LYS A 376 -3.80 19.06 0.20
CA LYS A 376 -2.91 18.24 -0.63
C LYS A 376 -3.05 18.60 -2.11
N GLY A 377 -1.92 18.78 -2.78
CA GLY A 377 -1.79 19.17 -4.18
C GLY A 377 -2.23 20.61 -4.50
N LYS A 378 -2.42 21.47 -3.50
CA LYS A 378 -2.85 22.87 -3.69
C LYS A 378 -1.84 23.90 -3.19
N LEU A 379 -0.78 23.46 -2.51
CA LEU A 379 0.18 24.33 -1.85
C LEU A 379 1.51 24.36 -2.59
N CYS A 380 2.23 25.47 -2.46
CA CYS A 380 3.63 25.59 -2.86
C CYS A 380 4.36 26.62 -2.00
N GLY A 381 5.68 26.66 -2.14
CA GLY A 381 6.59 27.48 -1.34
C GLY A 381 7.78 26.63 -0.89
N LEU A 382 8.61 27.18 0.00
CA LEU A 382 9.77 26.45 0.53
C LEU A 382 9.40 25.15 1.29
N CYS A 383 8.14 24.97 1.69
CA CYS A 383 7.63 23.75 2.30
C CYS A 383 7.16 22.68 1.29
N GLY A 384 7.40 22.87 -0.01
CA GLY A 384 7.09 21.87 -1.03
C GLY A 384 5.66 21.95 -1.57
N THR A 385 5.26 20.94 -2.36
CA THR A 385 3.99 20.91 -3.13
C THR A 385 2.84 20.21 -2.40
N TYR A 386 3.16 19.46 -1.34
CA TYR A 386 2.20 18.69 -0.54
C TYR A 386 1.41 17.68 -1.38
N THR A 387 2.10 16.92 -2.22
CA THR A 387 1.54 15.97 -3.20
C THR A 387 1.80 14.51 -2.83
N GLU A 388 2.33 14.25 -1.62
CA GLU A 388 2.83 12.94 -1.15
C GLU A 388 4.06 12.45 -1.94
N SER A 389 4.73 13.37 -2.66
CA SER A 389 5.89 13.08 -3.48
C SER A 389 7.01 14.09 -3.22
N GLN A 390 8.22 13.61 -2.99
CA GLN A 390 9.40 14.47 -2.86
C GLN A 390 9.98 14.90 -4.22
N GLN A 391 9.49 14.34 -5.33
CA GLN A 391 10.11 14.57 -6.64
C GLN A 391 9.83 15.98 -7.17
N ASP A 392 8.70 16.55 -6.80
CA ASP A 392 8.15 17.84 -7.23
C ASP A 392 8.28 18.93 -6.16
N ASP A 393 8.78 18.63 -4.96
CA ASP A 393 8.91 19.60 -3.87
C ASP A 393 9.79 20.82 -4.20
N PHE A 394 10.69 20.71 -5.18
CA PHE A 394 11.50 21.84 -5.65
C PHE A 394 10.88 22.52 -6.87
N THR A 395 9.56 22.73 -6.82
CA THR A 395 8.81 23.48 -7.82
C THR A 395 8.92 24.98 -7.55
N ARG A 396 9.41 25.73 -8.52
CA ARG A 396 9.47 27.20 -8.48
C ARG A 396 8.09 27.83 -8.71
N PRO A 397 7.89 29.14 -8.46
CA PRO A 397 6.62 29.82 -8.72
C PRO A 397 6.12 29.77 -10.16
N ASP A 398 7.01 29.51 -11.14
CA ASP A 398 6.66 29.33 -12.55
C ASP A 398 6.20 27.90 -12.90
N GLY A 399 6.09 27.01 -11.92
CA GLY A 399 5.67 25.63 -12.08
C GLY A 399 6.80 24.68 -12.53
N VAL A 400 8.04 25.17 -12.63
CA VAL A 400 9.18 24.35 -13.07
C VAL A 400 9.84 23.67 -11.87
N VAL A 401 9.98 22.33 -11.94
CA VAL A 401 10.76 21.54 -10.99
C VAL A 401 12.25 21.69 -11.28
N VAL A 402 13.05 22.03 -10.28
CA VAL A 402 14.51 22.18 -10.41
C VAL A 402 15.28 21.23 -9.49
N PRO A 403 16.47 20.76 -9.90
CA PRO A 403 17.26 19.83 -9.08
C PRO A 403 18.07 20.52 -7.97
N ASP A 404 18.36 21.82 -8.12
CA ASP A 404 19.16 22.59 -7.17
C ASP A 404 18.29 23.36 -6.17
N PHE A 405 18.51 23.11 -4.88
CA PHE A 405 17.73 23.75 -3.83
C PHE A 405 18.05 25.24 -3.66
N ASN A 406 19.19 25.74 -4.15
CA ASN A 406 19.50 27.17 -4.10
C ASN A 406 18.71 27.95 -5.17
N ASP A 407 18.63 27.43 -6.39
CA ASP A 407 17.74 27.96 -7.45
C ASP A 407 16.28 27.94 -6.98
N PHE A 408 15.83 26.79 -6.45
CA PHE A 408 14.50 26.67 -5.84
C PHE A 408 14.26 27.71 -4.74
N GLY A 409 15.15 27.78 -3.74
CA GLY A 409 14.98 28.68 -2.60
C GLY A 409 14.97 30.16 -2.98
N ALA A 410 15.89 30.55 -3.88
CA ALA A 410 15.98 31.92 -4.37
C ALA A 410 14.73 32.35 -5.15
N SER A 411 14.07 31.41 -5.85
CA SER A 411 12.86 31.70 -6.63
C SER A 411 11.65 32.12 -5.79
N TRP A 412 11.63 31.77 -4.49
CA TRP A 412 10.52 32.09 -3.56
C TRP A 412 10.74 33.37 -2.76
N GLN A 413 11.71 34.19 -3.15
CA GLN A 413 11.97 35.49 -2.51
C GLN A 413 10.81 36.46 -2.73
N VAL A 414 10.43 37.20 -1.69
CA VAL A 414 9.39 38.23 -1.73
C VAL A 414 9.90 39.58 -1.16
N PRO A 415 9.26 40.72 -1.51
CA PRO A 415 9.59 42.02 -0.96
C PRO A 415 9.45 42.11 0.58
N ASP A 416 10.06 43.15 1.15
CA ASP A 416 9.96 43.46 2.58
C ASP A 416 8.75 44.33 2.87
N ASP A 417 7.59 43.69 3.03
CA ASP A 417 6.32 44.37 3.28
C ASP A 417 5.81 44.07 4.70
N GLU A 418 5.64 45.13 5.50
CA GLU A 418 4.99 45.19 6.83
C GLU A 418 5.27 44.05 7.82
N TRP A 419 6.54 43.79 8.13
CA TRP A 419 6.95 42.89 9.21
C TRP A 419 6.80 43.50 10.59
#